data_AF-A0A7Y4UPW9-F1
#
_entry.id   AF-A0A7Y4UPW9-F1
#
_cell.length_a   1.000
_cell.length_b   1.000
_cell.length_c   1.000
_cell.angle_alpha   90.00
_cell.angle_beta   90.00
_cell.angle_gamma   90.00
#
_symmetry.space_group_name_H-M   'P 1'
#
loop_
_entity.id
_entity.type
_entity.pdbx_description
1 polymer ?
#
loop_
_entity_poly.entity_id
_entity_poly.type
_entity_poly.pdbx_seq_one_letter_code
_entity_poly.pdbx_strand_id
1 'polypeptide(L)'
;MTLDIPSLLAGVSLPVIAGWVASFLSLRKDERSIEIEQVTKERAKWRDNMREITKEISEAYFENSKSPVPGKVAGLRGKLATSINPKDDEDDNRILSHFDELFSGNKSDLDIFSKRIALLLKHDWERVKWDCKPIYTKAFTRFSKKQRLWRSKNYRHVG
;
A
#
# COMPACT_ATOMS: atom_id res chain seq x y z
N MET A 1 -7.22 58.29 29.59
CA MET A 1 -7.23 57.13 28.68
C MET A 1 -8.28 56.16 29.18
N THR A 2 -9.46 56.14 28.56
CA THR A 2 -10.50 55.16 28.87
C THR A 2 -10.17 53.89 28.09
N LEU A 3 -9.71 52.85 28.77
CA LEU A 3 -9.50 51.54 28.16
C LEU A 3 -10.86 50.94 27.81
N ASP A 4 -11.11 50.81 26.52
CA ASP A 4 -12.36 50.27 26.01
C ASP A 4 -12.33 48.74 26.16
N ILE A 5 -12.89 48.26 27.27
CA ILE A 5 -12.92 46.83 27.66
C ILE A 5 -13.41 45.90 26.54
N PRO A 6 -14.42 46.27 25.71
CA PRO A 6 -14.83 45.45 24.56
C PRO A 6 -13.72 45.27 23.51
N SER A 7 -12.96 46.33 23.23
CA SER A 7 -11.84 46.32 22.28
C SER A 7 -10.66 45.50 22.81
N LEU A 8 -10.45 45.50 24.12
CA LEU A 8 -9.43 44.69 24.80
C LEU A 8 -9.82 43.20 24.82
N LEU A 9 -11.09 42.89 25.10
CA LEU A 9 -11.62 41.52 25.02
C LEU A 9 -11.61 40.98 23.58
N ALA A 10 -11.94 41.79 22.58
CA ALA A 10 -11.81 41.43 21.17
C ALA A 10 -10.34 41.22 20.76
N GLY A 11 -9.44 42.08 21.24
CA GLY A 11 -8.01 42.00 20.96
C GLY A 11 -7.30 40.80 21.58
N VAL A 12 -7.78 40.28 22.73
CA VAL A 12 -7.21 39.10 23.41
C VAL A 12 -7.90 37.79 22.98
N SER A 13 -9.21 37.82 22.72
CA SER A 13 -9.95 36.61 22.34
C SER A 13 -9.54 36.05 20.99
N LEU A 14 -9.27 36.90 19.99
CA LEU A 14 -8.87 36.46 18.65
C LEU A 14 -7.51 35.71 18.64
N PRO A 15 -6.42 36.21 19.26
CA PRO A 15 -5.17 35.47 19.39
C PRO A 15 -5.29 34.17 20.19
N VAL A 16 -6.10 34.15 21.25
CA VAL A 16 -6.31 32.94 22.07
C VAL A 16 -7.02 31.87 21.25
N ILE A 17 -8.07 32.22 20.51
CA ILE A 17 -8.77 31.29 19.60
C ILE A 17 -7.83 30.83 18.49
N ALA A 18 -7.07 31.75 17.87
CA ALA A 18 -6.11 31.40 16.83
C ALA A 18 -5.01 30.46 17.35
N GLY A 19 -4.49 30.71 18.55
CA GLY A 19 -3.49 29.86 19.21
C GLY A 19 -4.06 28.48 19.55
N TRP A 20 -5.30 28.40 20.01
CA TRP A 20 -5.97 27.13 20.29
C TRP A 20 -6.20 26.31 19.01
N VAL A 21 -6.70 26.94 17.94
CA VAL A 21 -6.88 26.29 16.64
C VAL A 21 -5.53 25.84 16.06
N ALA A 22 -4.49 26.68 16.14
CA ALA A 22 -3.16 26.34 15.67
C ALA A 22 -2.56 25.16 16.45
N SER A 23 -2.68 25.17 17.78
CA SER A 23 -2.22 24.08 18.65
C SER A 23 -2.95 22.77 18.36
N PHE A 24 -4.28 22.82 18.21
CA PHE A 24 -5.09 21.66 17.85
C PHE A 24 -4.72 21.07 16.47
N LEU A 25 -4.48 21.94 15.48
CA LEU A 25 -4.02 21.52 14.15
C LEU A 25 -2.60 20.94 14.19
N SER A 26 -1.71 21.49 15.03
CA SER A 26 -0.34 20.98 15.20
C SER A 26 -0.34 19.58 15.81
N LEU A 27 -1.08 19.34 16.89
CA LEU A 27 -1.17 18.03 17.54
C LEU A 27 -1.65 16.94 16.56
N ARG A 28 -2.72 17.23 15.81
CA ARG A 28 -3.27 16.33 14.78
C ARG A 28 -2.30 16.07 13.62
N LYS A 29 -1.42 17.02 13.32
CA LYS A 29 -0.39 16.88 12.27
C LYS A 29 0.72 15.94 12.76
N ASP A 30 1.15 16.07 14.00
CA ASP A 30 2.27 15.30 14.55
C ASP A 30 1.88 13.84 14.75
N GLU A 31 0.72 13.55 15.37
CA GLU A 31 0.18 12.19 15.51
C GLU A 31 0.09 11.48 14.16
N ARG A 32 -0.51 12.15 13.17
CA ARG A 32 -0.67 11.60 11.83
C ARG A 32 0.66 11.41 11.11
N SER A 33 1.63 12.30 11.32
CA SER A 33 2.95 12.17 10.72
C SER A 33 3.64 10.89 11.21
N ILE A 34 3.53 10.60 12.52
CA ILE A 34 4.07 9.39 13.13
C ILE A 34 3.39 8.14 12.57
N GLU A 35 2.06 8.12 12.52
CA GLU A 35 1.30 6.98 11.96
C GLU A 35 1.67 6.72 10.49
N ILE A 36 1.76 7.78 9.68
CA ILE A 36 2.18 7.66 8.27
C ILE A 36 3.60 7.10 8.18
N GLU A 37 4.52 7.56 9.02
CA GLU A 37 5.91 7.09 9.02
C GLU A 37 6.00 5.59 9.38
N GLN A 38 5.28 5.15 10.41
CA GLN A 38 5.25 3.74 10.80
C GLN A 38 4.66 2.86 9.68
N VAL A 39 3.49 3.23 9.15
CA VAL A 39 2.85 2.47 8.06
C VAL A 39 3.73 2.44 6.81
N THR A 40 4.37 3.54 6.45
CA THR A 40 5.25 3.59 5.26
C THR A 40 6.49 2.71 5.43
N LYS A 41 7.08 2.65 6.64
CA LYS A 41 8.19 1.75 6.97
C LYS A 41 7.78 0.28 6.88
N GLU A 42 6.65 -0.11 7.47
CA GLU A 42 6.13 -1.48 7.38
C GLU A 42 5.81 -1.89 5.95
N ARG A 43 5.19 -0.98 5.17
CA ARG A 43 4.88 -1.21 3.75
C ARG A 43 6.14 -1.34 2.90
N ALA A 44 7.19 -0.57 3.20
CA ALA A 44 8.48 -0.71 2.52
C ALA A 44 9.09 -2.09 2.78
N LYS A 45 9.13 -2.51 4.06
CA LYS A 45 9.58 -3.84 4.46
C LYS A 45 8.76 -4.95 3.78
N TRP A 46 7.45 -4.80 3.72
CA TRP A 46 6.57 -5.74 3.02
C TRP A 46 6.88 -5.83 1.53
N ARG A 47 7.07 -4.71 0.83
CA ARG A 47 7.44 -4.71 -0.60
C ARG A 47 8.80 -5.37 -0.85
N ASP A 48 9.76 -5.17 0.04
CA ASP A 48 11.07 -5.80 -0.07
C ASP A 48 10.98 -7.31 0.14
N ASN A 49 10.22 -7.77 1.15
CA ASN A 49 9.92 -9.18 1.35
C ASN A 49 9.21 -9.80 0.14
N MET A 50 8.24 -9.10 -0.46
CA MET A 50 7.56 -9.58 -1.67
C MET A 50 8.49 -9.74 -2.87
N ARG A 51 9.48 -8.84 -3.03
CA ARG A 51 10.51 -8.95 -4.08
C ARG A 51 11.42 -10.14 -3.82
N GLU A 52 11.82 -10.36 -2.57
CA GLU A 52 12.62 -11.50 -2.15
C GLU A 52 11.88 -12.82 -2.40
N ILE A 53 10.63 -12.95 -1.95
CA ILE A 53 9.77 -14.11 -2.24
C ILE A 53 9.68 -14.36 -3.74
N THR A 54 9.44 -13.31 -4.55
CA THR A 54 9.34 -13.46 -6.02
C THR A 54 10.65 -13.93 -6.65
N LYS A 55 11.79 -13.46 -6.13
CA LYS A 55 13.11 -13.92 -6.55
C LYS A 55 13.31 -15.40 -6.18
N GLU A 56 13.04 -15.79 -4.94
CA GLU A 56 13.14 -17.19 -4.48
C GLU A 56 12.25 -18.12 -5.32
N ILE A 57 11.04 -17.67 -5.69
CA ILE A 57 10.11 -18.42 -6.56
C ILE A 57 10.68 -18.58 -7.97
N SER A 58 11.24 -17.50 -8.52
CA SER A 58 11.84 -17.53 -9.86
C SER A 58 13.05 -18.47 -9.91
N GLU A 59 13.94 -18.38 -8.92
CA GLU A 59 15.08 -19.30 -8.76
C GLU A 59 14.61 -20.75 -8.63
N ALA A 60 13.62 -21.00 -7.76
CA ALA A 60 13.04 -22.32 -7.57
C ALA A 60 12.39 -22.86 -8.85
N TYR A 61 11.76 -22.01 -9.67
CA TYR A 61 11.18 -22.42 -10.96
C TYR A 61 12.25 -22.92 -11.95
N PHE A 62 13.38 -22.21 -12.06
CA PHE A 62 14.48 -22.62 -12.94
C PHE A 62 15.21 -23.87 -12.41
N GLU A 63 15.45 -23.95 -11.10
CA GLU A 63 16.07 -25.10 -10.44
C GLU A 63 15.21 -26.38 -10.53
N ASN A 64 13.89 -26.24 -10.33
CA ASN A 64 12.96 -27.36 -10.27
C ASN A 64 12.47 -27.86 -11.64
N SER A 65 12.97 -27.34 -12.76
CA SER A 65 12.59 -27.86 -14.09
C SER A 65 13.00 -29.33 -14.32
N LYS A 66 13.80 -29.92 -13.40
CA LYS A 66 14.22 -31.33 -13.44
C LYS A 66 13.69 -32.21 -12.31
N SER A 67 13.38 -31.68 -11.12
CA SER A 67 12.72 -32.41 -10.01
C SER A 67 12.31 -31.46 -8.86
N PRO A 68 11.02 -31.11 -8.69
CA PRO A 68 10.58 -30.21 -7.63
C PRO A 68 10.71 -30.81 -6.24
N VAL A 69 11.42 -30.15 -5.33
CA VAL A 69 11.44 -30.51 -3.89
C VAL A 69 10.13 -30.04 -3.24
N PRO A 70 9.19 -30.94 -2.87
CA PRO A 70 7.84 -30.54 -2.47
C PRO A 70 7.82 -29.61 -1.25
N GLY A 71 8.74 -29.80 -0.29
CA GLY A 71 8.84 -28.95 0.90
C GLY A 71 9.25 -27.50 0.60
N LYS A 72 10.13 -27.27 -0.38
CA LYS A 72 10.58 -25.91 -0.77
C LYS A 72 9.42 -25.16 -1.44
N VAL A 73 8.69 -25.82 -2.33
CA VAL A 73 7.52 -25.25 -3.02
C VAL A 73 6.40 -24.93 -2.03
N ALA A 74 6.08 -25.84 -1.11
CA ALA A 74 5.07 -25.61 -0.08
C ALA A 74 5.42 -24.44 0.84
N GLY A 75 6.70 -24.31 1.22
CA GLY A 75 7.19 -23.19 2.01
C GLY A 75 7.04 -21.84 1.29
N LEU A 76 7.42 -21.77 0.02
CA LEU A 76 7.28 -20.57 -0.80
C LEU A 76 5.81 -20.18 -0.97
N ARG A 77 4.94 -21.17 -1.21
CA ARG A 77 3.50 -20.96 -1.29
C ARG A 77 2.94 -20.40 0.01
N GLY A 78 3.35 -20.95 1.15
CA GLY A 78 2.96 -20.48 2.47
C GLY A 78 3.37 -19.03 2.70
N LYS A 79 4.65 -18.70 2.44
CA LYS A 79 5.16 -17.31 2.53
C LYS A 79 4.33 -16.36 1.67
N LEU A 80 4.10 -16.71 0.40
CA LEU A 80 3.32 -15.90 -0.53
C LEU A 80 1.88 -15.69 -0.03
N ALA A 81 1.19 -16.77 0.35
CA ALA A 81 -0.19 -16.72 0.85
C ALA A 81 -0.33 -15.89 2.13
N THR A 82 0.64 -15.94 3.04
CA THR A 82 0.63 -15.10 4.26
C THR A 82 0.94 -13.63 3.99
N SER A 83 1.53 -13.32 2.84
CA SER A 83 1.97 -11.96 2.51
C SER A 83 0.93 -11.18 1.68
N ILE A 84 0.01 -11.88 1.02
CA ILE A 84 -1.07 -11.28 0.23
C ILE A 84 -2.42 -11.37 0.96
N ASN A 85 -3.47 -10.73 0.43
CA ASN A 85 -4.77 -10.75 1.07
C ASN A 85 -5.58 -11.99 0.63
N PRO A 86 -5.84 -12.97 1.52
CA PRO A 86 -6.60 -14.17 1.16
C PRO A 86 -8.10 -13.89 0.92
N LYS A 87 -8.61 -12.70 1.28
CA LYS A 87 -10.01 -12.32 1.05
C LYS A 87 -10.25 -11.67 -0.32
N ASP A 88 -9.18 -11.44 -1.09
CA ASP A 88 -9.30 -10.91 -2.45
C ASP A 88 -9.38 -12.07 -3.44
N ASP A 89 -10.61 -12.47 -3.73
CA ASP A 89 -10.94 -13.58 -4.62
C ASP A 89 -10.64 -13.30 -6.09
N GLU A 90 -10.35 -12.04 -6.46
CA GLU A 90 -10.10 -11.63 -7.85
C GLU A 90 -8.61 -11.67 -8.20
N ASP A 91 -7.81 -10.68 -7.79
CA ASP A 91 -6.43 -10.54 -8.28
C ASP A 91 -5.41 -11.32 -7.43
N ASP A 92 -5.50 -11.24 -6.10
CA ASP A 92 -4.55 -11.88 -5.20
C ASP A 92 -4.69 -13.41 -5.23
N ASN A 93 -5.93 -13.92 -5.29
CA ASN A 93 -6.16 -15.36 -5.45
C ASN A 93 -5.62 -15.88 -6.80
N ARG A 94 -5.75 -15.11 -7.89
CA ARG A 94 -5.13 -15.46 -9.18
C ARG A 94 -3.61 -15.57 -9.11
N ILE A 95 -2.95 -14.79 -8.26
CA ILE A 95 -1.50 -14.92 -8.04
C ILE A 95 -1.18 -16.28 -7.40
N LEU A 96 -1.99 -16.73 -6.44
CA LEU A 96 -1.81 -18.05 -5.81
C LEU A 96 -2.10 -19.19 -6.77
N SER A 97 -3.20 -19.11 -7.52
CA SER A 97 -3.53 -20.12 -8.53
C SER A 97 -2.43 -20.21 -9.59
N HIS A 98 -1.90 -19.07 -10.03
CA HIS A 98 -0.82 -19.05 -11.01
C HIS A 98 0.50 -19.59 -10.44
N PHE A 99 0.78 -19.37 -9.14
CA PHE A 99 1.88 -20.05 -8.47
C PHE A 99 1.71 -21.57 -8.50
N ASP A 100 0.51 -22.08 -8.20
CA ASP A 100 0.23 -23.52 -8.23
C ASP A 100 0.41 -24.10 -9.65
N GLU A 101 -0.03 -23.35 -10.67
CA GLU A 101 0.16 -23.73 -12.08
C GLU A 101 1.63 -23.83 -12.47
N LEU A 102 2.49 -22.88 -12.03
CA LEU A 102 3.93 -22.89 -12.32
C LEU A 102 4.64 -24.17 -11.85
N PHE A 103 4.21 -24.75 -10.73
CA PHE A 103 4.83 -25.95 -10.15
C PHE A 103 4.06 -27.26 -10.41
N SER A 104 2.88 -27.17 -11.03
CA SER A 104 2.06 -28.34 -11.40
C SER A 104 2.53 -29.09 -12.66
N GLY A 105 3.55 -28.59 -13.36
CA GLY A 105 4.02 -29.14 -14.65
C GLY A 105 3.28 -28.59 -15.88
N ASN A 106 2.26 -27.76 -15.67
CA ASN A 106 1.70 -26.92 -16.73
C ASN A 106 2.73 -25.85 -17.11
N LYS A 107 2.99 -25.67 -18.42
CA LYS A 107 3.86 -24.59 -18.92
C LYS A 107 3.17 -23.24 -18.68
N SER A 108 3.27 -22.74 -17.46
CA SER A 108 2.83 -21.40 -17.12
C SER A 108 3.98 -20.42 -17.25
N ASP A 109 3.65 -19.17 -17.56
CA ASP A 109 4.65 -18.15 -17.86
C ASP A 109 5.08 -17.41 -16.59
N LEU A 110 6.34 -17.62 -16.19
CA LEU A 110 6.98 -16.91 -15.08
C LEU A 110 6.99 -15.39 -15.29
N ASP A 111 7.04 -14.90 -16.53
CA ASP A 111 6.96 -13.47 -16.84
C ASP A 111 5.59 -12.90 -16.49
N ILE A 112 4.51 -13.63 -16.81
CA ILE A 112 3.14 -13.23 -16.42
C ILE A 112 3.00 -13.24 -14.90
N PHE A 113 3.56 -14.23 -14.19
CA PHE A 113 3.55 -14.26 -12.72
C PHE A 113 4.28 -13.04 -12.15
N SER A 114 5.48 -12.74 -12.65
CA SER A 114 6.29 -11.59 -12.24
C SER A 114 5.57 -10.27 -12.50
N LYS A 115 4.87 -10.13 -13.64
CA LYS A 115 4.03 -8.97 -13.95
C LYS A 115 2.89 -8.79 -12.97
N ARG A 116 2.20 -9.87 -12.56
CA ARG A 116 1.11 -9.79 -11.56
C ARG A 116 1.62 -9.28 -10.21
N ILE A 117 2.78 -9.78 -9.75
CA ILE A 117 3.42 -9.26 -8.52
C ILE A 117 3.82 -7.80 -8.71
N ALA A 118 4.41 -7.43 -9.84
CA ALA A 118 4.81 -6.05 -10.10
C ALA A 118 3.61 -5.08 -10.06
N LEU A 119 2.45 -5.49 -10.59
CA LEU A 119 1.20 -4.73 -10.52
C LEU A 119 0.67 -4.63 -9.09
N LEU A 120 0.75 -5.71 -8.30
CA LEU A 120 0.41 -5.69 -6.86
C LEU A 120 1.26 -4.65 -6.11
N LEU A 121 2.58 -4.67 -6.31
CA LEU A 121 3.50 -3.71 -5.70
C LEU A 121 3.23 -2.27 -6.17
N LYS A 122 2.91 -2.09 -7.46
CA LYS A 122 2.54 -0.78 -8.00
C LYS A 122 1.23 -0.27 -7.40
N HIS A 123 0.25 -1.14 -7.21
CA HIS A 123 -1.03 -0.80 -6.59
C HIS A 123 -0.85 -0.40 -5.12
N ASP A 124 -0.04 -1.14 -4.35
CA ASP A 124 0.33 -0.77 -2.97
C ASP A 124 0.98 0.62 -2.93
N TRP A 125 1.89 0.92 -3.86
CA TRP A 125 2.53 2.23 -3.96
C TRP A 125 1.53 3.37 -4.21
N GLU A 126 0.56 3.18 -5.10
CA GLU A 126 -0.49 4.19 -5.33
C GLU A 126 -1.37 4.40 -4.07
N ARG A 127 -1.65 3.33 -3.32
CA ARG A 127 -2.36 3.40 -2.05
C ARG A 127 -1.58 4.18 -0.99
N VAL A 128 -0.30 3.88 -0.81
CA VAL A 128 0.56 4.58 0.16
C VAL A 128 0.62 6.07 -0.15
N LYS A 129 0.82 6.45 -1.42
CA LYS A 129 0.77 7.86 -1.83
C LYS A 129 -0.56 8.52 -1.51
N TRP A 130 -1.66 7.77 -1.62
CA TRP A 130 -2.97 8.27 -1.23
C TRP A 130 -3.07 8.46 0.28
N ASP A 131 -2.62 7.51 1.09
CA ASP A 131 -2.71 7.57 2.55
C ASP A 131 -1.93 8.75 3.12
N CYS A 132 -0.72 8.99 2.59
CA CYS A 132 0.15 10.11 2.95
C CYS A 132 -0.38 11.49 2.51
N LYS A 133 -1.37 11.57 1.62
CA LYS A 133 -1.89 12.88 1.16
C LYS A 133 -2.60 13.62 2.31
N PRO A 134 -2.35 14.93 2.49
CA PRO A 134 -3.10 15.74 3.44
C PRO A 134 -4.61 15.73 3.13
N ILE A 135 -5.45 15.74 4.17
CA ILE A 135 -6.92 15.62 4.02
C ILE A 135 -7.49 16.72 3.11
N TYR A 136 -7.00 17.95 3.25
CA TYR A 136 -7.45 19.08 2.41
C TYR A 136 -7.17 18.85 0.92
N THR A 137 -6.07 18.16 0.56
CA THR A 137 -5.79 17.81 -0.85
C THR A 137 -6.55 16.57 -1.35
N LYS A 138 -6.98 15.69 -0.43
CA LYS A 138 -7.68 14.44 -0.80
C LYS A 138 -9.02 14.73 -1.48
N ALA A 139 -9.79 15.71 -0.99
CA ALA A 139 -11.09 16.07 -1.58
C ALA A 139 -10.97 16.45 -3.07
N PHE A 140 -10.02 17.32 -3.41
CA PHE A 140 -9.81 17.76 -4.79
C PHE A 140 -9.19 16.68 -5.68
N THR A 141 -8.26 15.89 -5.14
CA THR A 141 -7.54 14.90 -5.95
C THR A 141 -8.29 13.60 -6.15
N ARG A 142 -9.31 13.28 -5.32
CA ARG A 142 -10.10 12.04 -5.41
C ARG A 142 -10.69 11.81 -6.81
N PHE A 143 -11.17 12.87 -7.45
CA PHE A 143 -11.87 12.81 -8.73
C PHE A 143 -10.93 12.85 -9.95
N SER A 144 -9.62 13.01 -9.74
CA SER A 144 -8.65 13.01 -10.82
C SER A 144 -8.69 11.69 -11.59
N LYS A 145 -8.54 11.75 -12.92
CA LYS A 145 -8.46 10.58 -13.81
C LYS A 145 -7.42 9.56 -13.30
N LYS A 146 -6.25 10.04 -12.88
CA LYS A 146 -5.19 9.19 -12.30
C LYS A 146 -5.67 8.42 -11.07
N GLN A 147 -6.42 9.08 -10.19
CA GLN A 147 -6.94 8.51 -8.94
C GLN A 147 -8.11 7.54 -9.15
N ARG A 148 -8.84 7.65 -10.27
CA ARG A 148 -9.88 6.69 -10.67
C ARG A 148 -9.28 5.43 -11.30
N LEU A 149 -8.20 5.57 -12.07
CA LEU A 149 -7.57 4.46 -12.79
C LEU A 149 -7.04 3.38 -11.86
N TRP A 150 -6.24 3.73 -10.85
CA TRP A 150 -5.65 2.72 -9.96
C TRP A 150 -6.64 2.05 -9.01
N ARG A 151 -7.82 2.67 -8.80
CA ARG A 151 -8.93 2.10 -8.02
C ARG A 151 -9.91 1.28 -8.87
N SER A 152 -9.74 1.28 -10.19
CA SER A 152 -10.59 0.47 -11.05
C SER A 152 -10.30 -1.00 -10.82
N LYS A 153 -11.34 -1.84 -10.87
CA LYS A 153 -11.20 -3.30 -10.71
C LYS A 153 -10.19 -3.89 -11.70
N ASN A 154 -10.14 -3.35 -12.90
CA ASN A 154 -9.27 -3.84 -13.98
C ASN A 154 -7.82 -3.36 -13.87
N TYR A 155 -7.43 -2.62 -12.82
CA TYR A 155 -6.09 -2.02 -12.75
C TYR A 155 -4.96 -3.07 -12.69
N ARG A 156 -5.19 -4.18 -12.00
CA ARG A 156 -4.22 -5.28 -11.86
C ARG A 156 -4.48 -6.43 -12.84
N HIS A 157 -5.47 -6.29 -13.71
CA HIS A 157 -5.81 -7.34 -14.66
C HIS A 157 -4.67 -7.53 -15.66
N VAL A 158 -4.11 -8.74 -15.68
CA VAL A 158 -3.18 -9.22 -16.71
C VAL A 158 -3.95 -10.24 -17.55
N GLY A 159 -3.94 -10.01 -18.86
CA GLY A 159 -4.70 -10.76 -19.86
C GLY A 159 -4.49 -12.26 -19.80
#